data_AF-A0A6N4ST49-F1
#
_entry.id   AF-A0A6N4ST49-F1
#
_cell.length_a   1.000
_cell.length_b   1.000
_cell.length_c   1.000
_cell.angle_alpha   90.00
_cell.angle_beta   90.00
_cell.angle_gamma   90.00
#
_symmetry.space_group_name_H-M   'P 1'
#
loop_
_entity.id
_entity.type
_entity.pdbx_description
1 polymer ?
#
loop_
_entity_poly.entity_id
_entity_poly.type
_entity_poly.pdbx_seq_one_letter_code
_entity_poly.pdbx_strand_id
1 'polypeptide(L)'
;MPALFSGETNCVDIHSNRLRINLIFYNQLLKKIIMGLAEKRLAEEIKTDKLPAFESKLNEKAGYPIKVNIDWATFTAFDQYPLSRLDIVFDDIEGFVKKICQDDMGKEALKDKMATIHLTNTDQRDDVKMELKDNILSLNFQLAGDTFSSFTDSQIAAYVEKQL
;
A
#
# COMPACT_ATOMS: atom_id res chain seq x y z
N MET A 1 31.60 -54.16 -28.05
CA MET A 1 32.40 -53.96 -26.82
C MET A 1 32.72 -52.47 -26.65
N PRO A 2 32.80 -51.95 -25.41
CA PRO A 2 32.11 -50.74 -25.00
C PRO A 2 32.99 -49.48 -24.81
N ALA A 3 32.29 -48.34 -24.82
CA ALA A 3 32.41 -47.10 -24.04
C ALA A 3 33.79 -46.45 -23.74
N LEU A 4 33.87 -45.14 -24.00
CA LEU A 4 34.34 -44.17 -23.02
C LEU A 4 33.60 -42.83 -23.22
N PHE A 5 32.76 -42.52 -22.25
CA PHE A 5 32.06 -41.24 -22.05
C PHE A 5 33.08 -40.13 -21.77
N SER A 6 33.02 -39.01 -22.51
CA SER A 6 33.64 -37.75 -22.07
C SER A 6 32.64 -36.99 -21.19
N GLY A 7 32.83 -37.09 -19.87
CA GLY A 7 32.16 -36.23 -18.92
C GLY A 7 32.82 -34.86 -18.91
N GLU A 8 32.24 -33.89 -19.63
CA GLU A 8 32.51 -32.48 -19.40
C GLU A 8 31.78 -32.07 -18.11
N THR A 9 32.52 -32.00 -17.01
CA THR A 9 32.04 -31.37 -15.78
C THR A 9 31.90 -29.88 -16.03
N ASN A 10 30.68 -29.45 -16.30
CA ASN A 10 30.24 -28.06 -16.28
C ASN A 10 30.39 -27.50 -14.85
N CYS A 11 31.59 -27.03 -14.51
CA CYS A 11 31.83 -26.12 -13.39
C CYS A 11 31.26 -24.73 -13.74
N VAL A 12 29.93 -24.60 -13.77
CA VAL A 12 29.27 -23.30 -13.86
C VAL A 12 29.23 -22.67 -12.47
N ASP A 13 30.36 -22.08 -12.12
CA ASP A 13 30.47 -20.78 -11.46
C ASP A 13 29.41 -20.44 -10.37
N ILE A 14 29.45 -21.18 -9.26
CA ILE A 14 28.62 -20.95 -8.07
C ILE A 14 28.93 -19.58 -7.41
N HIS A 15 30.09 -18.98 -7.71
CA HIS A 15 30.50 -17.67 -7.20
C HIS A 15 29.78 -16.50 -7.90
N SER A 16 29.56 -16.60 -9.22
CA SER A 16 28.91 -15.55 -10.02
C SER A 16 27.42 -15.37 -9.65
N ASN A 17 26.73 -16.47 -9.32
CA ASN A 17 25.31 -16.43 -8.95
C ASN A 17 25.08 -15.80 -7.57
N ARG A 18 26.03 -15.96 -6.63
CA ARG A 18 25.97 -15.36 -5.29
C ARG A 18 26.14 -13.84 -5.31
N LEU A 19 26.94 -13.31 -6.25
CA LEU A 19 27.10 -11.86 -6.45
C LEU A 19 25.87 -11.23 -7.11
N ARG A 20 25.21 -11.92 -8.07
CA ARG A 20 23.97 -11.45 -8.69
C ARG A 20 22.80 -11.40 -7.71
N ILE A 21 22.63 -12.41 -6.86
CA ILE A 21 21.58 -12.42 -5.82
C ILE A 21 21.80 -11.29 -4.82
N ASN A 22 23.04 -11.07 -4.37
CA ASN A 22 23.37 -9.96 -3.48
C ASN A 22 23.13 -8.60 -4.13
N LEU A 23 23.42 -8.41 -5.42
CA LEU A 23 23.19 -7.13 -6.11
C LEU A 23 21.70 -6.84 -6.35
N ILE A 24 20.88 -7.87 -6.63
CA ILE A 24 19.42 -7.73 -6.74
C ILE A 24 18.82 -7.38 -5.37
N PHE A 25 19.21 -8.09 -4.31
CA PHE A 25 18.79 -7.75 -2.95
C PHE A 25 19.26 -6.36 -2.55
N TYR A 26 20.49 -5.96 -2.88
CA TYR A 26 21.03 -4.63 -2.54
C TYR A 26 20.34 -3.51 -3.31
N ASN A 27 19.98 -3.70 -4.58
CA ASN A 27 19.19 -2.74 -5.35
C ASN A 27 17.72 -2.66 -4.87
N GLN A 28 17.16 -3.77 -4.42
CA GLN A 28 15.83 -3.82 -3.81
C GLN A 28 15.81 -3.20 -2.40
N LEU A 29 16.93 -3.28 -1.66
CA LEU A 29 17.14 -2.62 -0.37
C LEU A 29 17.53 -1.14 -0.50
N LEU A 30 18.30 -0.76 -1.53
CA LEU A 30 18.74 0.61 -1.79
C LEU A 30 17.60 1.49 -2.30
N LYS A 31 16.67 0.93 -3.09
CA LYS A 31 15.39 1.59 -3.38
C LYS A 31 14.56 1.86 -2.11
N LYS A 32 14.87 1.22 -0.99
CA LYS A 32 14.13 1.33 0.28
C LYS A 32 14.65 2.43 1.21
N ILE A 33 15.83 3.04 0.96
CA ILE A 33 16.45 3.94 1.96
C ILE A 33 17.24 5.10 1.34
N ILE A 34 16.60 5.91 0.50
CA ILE A 34 16.96 7.34 0.46
C ILE A 34 15.72 8.17 0.73
N MET A 35 15.00 7.82 1.80
CA MET A 35 14.06 8.78 2.41
C MET A 35 14.92 9.89 3.02
N GLY A 36 14.62 11.15 2.66
CA GLY A 36 15.20 12.29 3.34
C GLY A 36 14.81 12.32 4.83
N LEU A 37 15.56 13.08 5.63
CA LEU A 37 15.35 13.12 7.07
C LEU A 37 13.98 13.72 7.45
N ALA A 38 13.47 14.65 6.63
CA ALA A 38 12.17 15.27 6.84
C ALA A 38 11.03 14.27 6.63
N GLU A 39 11.09 13.51 5.54
CA GLU A 39 10.12 12.47 5.17
C GLU A 39 10.12 11.35 6.21
N LYS A 40 11.30 10.93 6.69
CA LYS A 40 11.40 9.94 7.78
C LYS A 40 10.73 10.42 9.06
N ARG A 41 10.95 11.68 9.46
CA ARG A 41 10.34 12.24 10.68
C ARG A 41 8.83 12.32 10.54
N LEU A 42 8.34 12.80 9.40
CA LEU A 42 6.92 12.94 9.15
C LEU A 42 6.23 11.57 9.04
N ALA A 43 6.85 10.60 8.38
CA ALA A 43 6.33 9.24 8.30
C ALA A 43 6.25 8.57 9.69
N GLU A 44 7.26 8.75 10.54
CA GLU A 44 7.21 8.23 11.92
C GLU A 44 6.13 8.94 12.75
N GLU A 45 5.98 10.28 12.66
CA GLU A 45 4.90 11.01 13.33
C GLU A 45 3.51 10.49 12.92
N ILE A 46 3.28 10.33 11.61
CA ILE A 46 2.03 9.78 11.10
C ILE A 46 1.83 8.36 11.66
N LYS A 47 2.88 7.54 11.69
CA LYS A 47 2.80 6.15 12.16
C LYS A 47 2.56 6.01 13.66
N THR A 48 3.13 6.88 14.49
CA THR A 48 2.98 6.80 15.96
C THR A 48 1.70 7.47 16.44
N ASP A 49 1.31 8.58 15.83
CA ASP A 49 0.26 9.44 16.39
C ASP A 49 -1.00 9.39 15.55
N LYS A 50 -0.89 9.60 14.23
CA LYS A 50 -2.07 9.76 13.36
C LYS A 50 -2.71 8.43 12.97
N LEU A 51 -1.91 7.44 12.58
CA LEU A 51 -2.39 6.14 12.09
C LEU A 51 -3.17 5.37 13.17
N PRO A 52 -2.69 5.24 14.42
CA PRO A 52 -3.46 4.56 15.46
C PRO A 52 -4.75 5.31 15.82
N ALA A 53 -4.71 6.65 15.85
CA ALA A 53 -5.89 7.47 16.08
C ALA A 53 -6.92 7.29 14.96
N PHE A 54 -6.46 7.22 13.71
CA PHE A 54 -7.28 7.00 12.54
C PHE A 54 -7.91 5.59 12.53
N GLU A 55 -7.12 4.54 12.76
CA GLU A 55 -7.63 3.17 12.89
C GLU A 55 -8.67 3.07 14.01
N SER A 56 -8.43 3.73 15.15
CA SER A 56 -9.40 3.78 16.25
C SER A 56 -10.74 4.40 15.82
N LYS A 57 -10.71 5.50 15.07
CA LYS A 57 -11.93 6.13 14.54
C LYS A 57 -12.65 5.22 13.55
N LEU A 58 -11.92 4.58 12.63
CA LEU A 58 -12.51 3.63 11.67
C LEU A 58 -13.20 2.49 12.39
N ASN A 59 -12.54 1.92 13.40
CA ASN A 59 -13.07 0.80 14.17
C ASN A 59 -14.35 1.18 14.93
N GLU A 60 -14.42 2.40 15.46
CA GLU A 60 -15.61 2.92 16.13
C GLU A 60 -16.79 3.05 15.16
N LYS A 61 -16.56 3.51 13.91
CA LYS A 61 -17.62 3.67 12.91
C LYS A 61 -18.03 2.35 12.27
N ALA A 62 -17.08 1.48 11.99
CA ALA A 62 -17.31 0.19 11.37
C ALA A 62 -17.89 -0.84 12.34
N GLY A 63 -17.57 -0.72 13.64
CA GLY A 63 -17.95 -1.70 14.67
C GLY A 63 -17.09 -2.97 14.68
N TYR A 64 -15.99 -2.98 13.92
CA TYR A 64 -15.02 -4.08 13.86
C TYR A 64 -13.61 -3.53 13.55
N PRO A 65 -12.54 -4.28 13.83
CA PRO A 65 -11.18 -3.81 13.56
C PRO A 65 -10.85 -3.81 12.07
N ILE A 66 -10.59 -2.64 11.50
CA ILE A 66 -10.03 -2.41 10.17
C ILE A 66 -8.57 -2.00 10.33
N LYS A 67 -7.68 -2.74 9.69
CA LYS A 67 -6.24 -2.42 9.67
C LYS A 67 -5.90 -1.51 8.49
N VAL A 68 -5.08 -0.50 8.69
CA VAL A 68 -4.63 0.41 7.64
C VAL A 68 -3.13 0.23 7.41
N ASN A 69 -2.79 -0.27 6.22
CA ASN A 69 -1.41 -0.49 5.79
C ASN A 69 -1.01 0.56 4.77
N ILE A 70 -0.13 1.48 5.15
CA ILE A 70 0.45 2.47 4.23
C ILE A 70 1.76 1.93 3.66
N ASP A 71 1.90 1.95 2.33
CA ASP A 71 3.19 1.70 1.70
C ASP A 71 4.07 2.95 1.78
N TRP A 72 4.79 3.08 2.90
CA TRP A 72 5.71 4.17 3.15
C TRP A 72 6.75 4.34 2.04
N ALA A 73 7.16 3.28 1.35
CA ALA A 73 8.15 3.39 0.28
C ALA A 73 7.61 4.24 -0.87
N THR A 74 6.32 4.10 -1.20
CA THR A 74 5.67 4.89 -2.27
C THR A 74 5.39 6.34 -1.88
N PHE A 75 5.09 6.59 -0.61
CA PHE A 75 4.82 7.94 -0.09
C PHE A 75 6.10 8.75 0.16
N THR A 76 7.23 8.08 0.36
CA THR A 76 8.53 8.71 0.64
C THR A 76 9.50 8.65 -0.55
N ALA A 77 9.09 8.05 -1.67
CA ALA A 77 9.88 7.98 -2.91
C ALA A 77 10.04 9.33 -3.61
N PHE A 78 9.20 10.31 -3.27
CA PHE A 78 9.15 11.63 -3.90
C PHE A 78 9.62 12.70 -2.90
N ASP A 79 8.72 13.58 -2.48
CA ASP A 79 8.96 14.61 -1.48
C ASP A 79 8.00 14.46 -0.28
N GLN A 80 7.94 15.47 0.58
CA GLN A 80 7.05 15.49 1.75
C GLN A 80 5.56 15.73 1.41
N TYR A 81 5.21 16.14 0.17
CA TYR A 81 3.84 16.52 -0.15
C TYR A 81 2.84 15.35 -0.06
N PRO A 82 3.13 14.14 -0.57
CA PRO A 82 2.25 12.98 -0.39
C PRO A 82 1.91 12.71 1.08
N LEU A 83 2.90 12.81 1.97
CA LEU A 83 2.71 12.61 3.41
C LEU A 83 1.84 13.70 4.03
N SER A 84 2.05 14.97 3.64
CA SER A 84 1.24 16.10 4.13
C SER A 84 -0.24 16.03 3.73
N ARG A 85 -0.55 15.31 2.64
CA ARG A 85 -1.91 15.16 2.11
C ARG A 85 -2.63 13.91 2.60
N LEU A 86 -1.95 13.05 3.35
CA LEU A 86 -2.52 11.82 3.86
C LEU A 86 -3.71 12.08 4.80
N ASP A 87 -3.72 13.22 5.50
CA ASP A 87 -4.85 13.63 6.33
C ASP A 87 -6.15 13.75 5.52
N ILE A 88 -6.09 14.28 4.29
CA ILE A 88 -7.25 14.38 3.39
C ILE A 88 -7.73 12.98 2.99
N VAL A 89 -6.79 12.08 2.69
CA VAL A 89 -7.10 10.68 2.34
C VAL A 89 -7.75 9.96 3.52
N PHE A 90 -7.29 10.21 4.76
CA PHE A 90 -7.91 9.66 5.96
C PHE A 90 -9.33 10.17 6.15
N ASP A 91 -9.58 11.46 5.95
CA ASP A 91 -10.92 12.04 6.04
C ASP A 91 -11.89 11.42 5.00
N ASP A 92 -11.44 11.26 3.76
CA ASP A 92 -12.21 10.58 2.71
C ASP A 92 -12.51 9.12 3.06
N ILE A 93 -11.54 8.42 3.65
CA ILE A 93 -11.72 7.02 4.05
C ILE A 93 -12.70 6.92 5.23
N GLU A 94 -12.59 7.79 6.23
CA GLU A 94 -13.53 7.86 7.35
C GLU A 94 -14.95 8.14 6.85
N GLY A 95 -15.09 9.07 5.89
CA GLY A 95 -16.36 9.39 5.25
C GLY A 95 -16.98 8.19 4.53
N PHE A 96 -16.19 7.40 3.80
CA PHE A 96 -16.69 6.21 3.11
C PHE A 96 -17.19 5.16 4.11
N VAL A 97 -16.40 4.84 5.15
CA VAL A 97 -16.80 3.84 6.16
C VAL A 97 -18.07 4.28 6.85
N LYS A 98 -18.17 5.56 7.21
CA LYS A 98 -19.39 6.13 7.80
C LYS A 98 -20.60 6.01 6.86
N LYS A 99 -20.42 6.12 5.54
CA LYS A 99 -21.49 6.01 4.54
C LYS A 99 -21.99 4.58 4.38
N ILE A 100 -21.09 3.60 4.33
CA ILE A 100 -21.48 2.18 4.21
C ILE A 100 -22.04 1.67 5.53
N CYS A 101 -21.43 2.02 6.66
CA CYS A 101 -21.85 1.56 7.99
C CYS A 101 -23.01 2.37 8.59
N GLN A 102 -23.85 3.01 7.77
CA GLN A 102 -25.03 3.76 8.25
C GLN A 102 -26.10 2.85 8.85
N ASP A 103 -26.21 1.62 8.35
CA ASP A 103 -27.11 0.59 8.86
C ASP A 103 -26.34 -0.68 9.25
N ASP A 104 -27.03 -1.62 9.88
CA ASP A 104 -26.39 -2.85 10.35
C ASP A 104 -26.07 -3.81 9.19
N MET A 105 -26.83 -3.72 8.08
CA MET A 105 -26.57 -4.52 6.88
C MET A 105 -25.24 -4.13 6.22
N GLY A 106 -24.97 -2.84 6.07
CA GLY A 106 -23.72 -2.33 5.50
C GLY A 106 -22.51 -2.64 6.38
N LYS A 107 -22.67 -2.63 7.72
CA LYS A 107 -21.61 -3.08 8.65
C LYS A 107 -21.26 -4.54 8.47
N GLU A 108 -22.26 -5.42 8.40
CA GLU A 108 -22.04 -6.86 8.19
C GLU A 108 -21.41 -7.13 6.83
N ALA A 109 -21.94 -6.53 5.76
CA ALA A 109 -21.42 -6.69 4.42
C ALA A 109 -19.97 -6.22 4.29
N LEU A 110 -19.65 -5.04 4.85
CA LEU A 110 -18.29 -4.50 4.83
C LEU A 110 -17.33 -5.38 5.64
N LYS A 111 -17.74 -5.87 6.81
CA LYS A 111 -16.94 -6.75 7.66
C LYS A 111 -16.57 -8.07 6.97
N ASP A 112 -17.47 -8.64 6.19
CA ASP A 112 -17.24 -9.91 5.49
C ASP A 112 -16.28 -9.75 4.31
N LYS A 113 -16.23 -8.56 3.71
CA LYS A 113 -15.52 -8.29 2.46
C LYS A 113 -14.26 -7.45 2.60
N MET A 114 -14.08 -6.74 3.72
CA MET A 114 -12.98 -5.80 3.91
C MET A 114 -12.52 -5.79 5.37
N ALA A 115 -11.28 -6.23 5.59
CA ALA A 115 -10.61 -6.21 6.88
C ALA A 115 -9.38 -5.29 6.89
N THR A 116 -8.85 -4.95 5.72
CA THR A 116 -7.63 -4.14 5.60
C THR A 116 -7.76 -3.13 4.49
N ILE A 117 -7.24 -1.93 4.71
CA ILE A 117 -7.10 -0.88 3.69
C ILE A 117 -5.62 -0.72 3.41
N HIS A 118 -5.22 -0.83 2.14
CA HIS A 118 -3.86 -0.66 1.69
C HIS A 118 -3.72 0.64 0.88
N LEU A 119 -2.90 1.57 1.35
CA LEU A 119 -2.68 2.87 0.72
C LEU A 119 -1.32 2.88 0.01
N THR A 120 -1.34 3.22 -1.27
CA THR A 120 -0.16 3.36 -2.13
C THR A 120 -0.20 4.70 -2.86
N ASN A 121 0.97 5.20 -3.22
CA ASN A 121 1.13 6.45 -3.96
C ASN A 121 1.89 6.22 -5.28
N THR A 122 1.55 7.02 -6.29
CA THR A 122 2.20 7.03 -7.60
C THR A 122 2.35 8.46 -8.11
N ASP A 123 3.24 8.69 -9.06
CA ASP A 123 3.29 9.90 -9.87
C ASP A 123 2.57 9.74 -11.22
N GLN A 124 2.19 8.50 -11.58
CA GLN A 124 1.50 8.18 -12.82
C GLN A 124 -0.01 8.22 -12.63
N ARG A 125 -0.69 8.99 -13.48
CA ARG A 125 -2.15 9.09 -13.45
C ARG A 125 -2.85 7.78 -13.80
N ASP A 126 -2.27 6.99 -14.70
CA ASP A 126 -2.86 5.73 -15.17
C ASP A 126 -2.85 4.64 -14.09
N ASP A 127 -2.00 4.80 -13.07
CA ASP A 127 -1.90 3.86 -11.96
C ASP A 127 -2.91 4.16 -10.83
N VAL A 128 -3.64 5.28 -10.90
CA VAL A 128 -4.66 5.66 -9.92
C VAL A 128 -5.86 4.74 -10.05
N LYS A 129 -6.06 3.88 -9.06
CA LYS A 129 -7.11 2.85 -9.09
C LYS A 129 -7.55 2.40 -7.71
N MET A 130 -8.72 1.76 -7.67
CA MET A 130 -9.29 1.11 -6.50
C MET A 130 -9.46 -0.39 -6.82
N GLU A 131 -9.04 -1.24 -5.90
CA GLU A 131 -9.18 -2.70 -6.02
C GLU A 131 -9.57 -3.30 -4.67
N LEU A 132 -10.69 -4.02 -4.60
CA LEU A 132 -11.07 -4.80 -3.42
C LEU A 132 -10.85 -6.28 -3.73
N LYS A 133 -9.85 -6.89 -3.09
CA LYS A 133 -9.51 -8.29 -3.29
C LYS A 133 -8.91 -8.88 -2.02
N ASP A 134 -9.22 -10.16 -1.74
CA ASP A 134 -8.65 -10.89 -0.60
C ASP A 134 -8.87 -10.16 0.74
N ASN A 135 -10.01 -9.48 0.89
CA ASN A 135 -10.39 -8.62 2.02
C ASN A 135 -9.51 -7.37 2.23
N ILE A 136 -8.78 -6.98 1.19
CA ILE A 136 -7.91 -5.81 1.17
C ILE A 136 -8.45 -4.81 0.15
N LEU A 137 -8.84 -3.62 0.63
CA LEU A 137 -9.13 -2.47 -0.24
C LEU A 137 -7.82 -1.76 -0.56
N SER A 138 -7.30 -1.96 -1.75
CA SER A 138 -6.10 -1.29 -2.25
C SER A 138 -6.49 0.00 -2.96
N LEU A 139 -5.98 1.12 -2.46
CA LEU A 139 -6.18 2.46 -3.03
C LEU A 139 -4.82 2.99 -3.46
N ASN A 140 -4.68 3.27 -4.75
CA ASN A 140 -3.49 3.91 -5.30
C ASN A 140 -3.82 5.34 -5.72
N PHE A 141 -3.14 6.32 -5.12
CA PHE A 141 -3.39 7.74 -5.31
C PHE A 141 -2.24 8.39 -6.07
N GLN A 142 -2.54 9.44 -6.83
CA GLN A 142 -1.51 10.31 -7.38
C GLN A 142 -1.37 11.54 -6.49
N LEU A 143 -0.50 11.47 -5.49
CA LEU A 143 -0.23 12.58 -4.58
C LEU A 143 1.13 13.23 -4.83
N ALA A 144 1.92 12.69 -5.76
CA ALA A 144 3.19 13.22 -6.25
C ALA A 144 3.09 13.64 -7.73
N GLY A 145 3.96 14.55 -8.15
CA GLY A 145 4.02 15.08 -9.53
C GLY A 145 3.29 16.40 -9.73
N ASP A 146 3.08 16.79 -11.00
CA ASP A 146 2.49 18.09 -11.38
C ASP A 146 0.98 18.15 -11.15
N THR A 147 0.31 16.99 -11.13
CA THR A 147 -1.14 16.87 -10.95
C THR A 147 -1.45 15.90 -9.84
N PHE A 148 -2.55 16.13 -9.13
CA PHE A 148 -2.99 15.27 -8.04
C PHE A 148 -4.34 14.67 -8.36
N SER A 149 -4.47 13.37 -8.09
CA SER A 149 -5.70 12.63 -8.30
C SER A 149 -5.95 11.73 -7.09
N SER A 150 -7.07 11.98 -6.43
CA SER A 150 -7.56 11.19 -5.28
C SER A 150 -9.01 10.75 -5.51
N PHE A 151 -9.48 9.84 -4.66
CA PHE A 151 -10.86 9.39 -4.63
C PHE A 151 -11.58 10.06 -3.46
N THR A 152 -12.78 10.59 -3.72
CA THR A 152 -13.63 11.10 -2.65
C THR A 152 -14.30 9.96 -1.89
N ASP A 153 -14.74 10.25 -0.66
CA ASP A 153 -15.55 9.34 0.16
C ASP A 153 -16.70 8.64 -0.61
N SER A 154 -17.36 9.37 -1.49
CA SER A 154 -18.52 8.92 -2.27
C SER A 154 -18.12 8.00 -3.42
N GLN A 155 -16.96 8.27 -4.03
CA GLN A 155 -16.42 7.40 -5.09
C GLN A 155 -15.96 6.07 -4.50
N ILE A 156 -15.31 6.09 -3.33
CA ILE A 156 -14.87 4.89 -2.63
C ILE A 156 -16.09 4.07 -2.20
N ALA A 157 -17.08 4.70 -1.55
CA ALA A 157 -18.30 4.04 -1.13
C ALA A 157 -19.03 3.36 -2.30
N ALA A 158 -19.27 4.09 -3.39
CA ALA A 158 -19.96 3.55 -4.56
C ALA A 158 -19.18 2.43 -5.28
N TYR A 159 -17.85 2.38 -5.15
CA TYR A 159 -17.04 1.28 -5.65
C TYR A 159 -17.18 0.04 -4.76
N VAL A 160 -17.02 0.22 -3.45
CA VAL A 160 -17.08 -0.88 -2.48
C VAL A 160 -18.47 -1.49 -2.44
N GLU A 161 -19.53 -0.68 -2.40
CA GLU A 161 -20.93 -1.14 -2.41
C GLU A 161 -21.27 -2.08 -3.58
N LYS A 162 -20.63 -1.91 -4.74
CA LYS A 162 -20.84 -2.80 -5.90
C LYS A 162 -20.20 -4.18 -5.74
N GLN A 163 -19.31 -4.35 -4.76
CA GLN A 163 -18.53 -5.55 -4.50
C GLN A 163 -18.97 -6.30 -3.23
N LEU A 164 -19.78 -5.63 -2.39
CA LEU A 164 -20.44 -6.19 -1.22
C LEU A 164 -21.54 -7.16 -1.67
#